data_AF-A0A9D7LJE5-F1
#
_entry.id   AF-A0A9D7LJE5-F1
#
_cell.length_a   1.000
_cell.length_b   1.000
_cell.length_c   1.000
_cell.angle_alpha   90.00
_cell.angle_beta   90.00
_cell.angle_gamma   90.00
#
_symmetry.space_group_name_H-M   'P 1'
#
loop_
_entity.id
_entity.type
_entity.pdbx_description
1 polymer ?
#
loop_
_entity_poly.entity_id
_entity_poly.type
_entity_poly.pdbx_seq_one_letter_code
_entity_poly.pdbx_strand_id
1 'polypeptide(L)'
;MTTTTRPAPRTEPYDSFELALLAVLKDEVEKMAASNAWTEPTGSHLGTREATAHRFAEPGPAPSRGMRRHSRWRQAVGVAAAIAAVAIAVPLATSTPAYAIGRDSSGNVTVTITRLDDAAGLERELVAHGVTARVTHLPAGYQCDPRDNPPVPGAAGIAASVDDDGLHFTIPRGAVGADQTLLIDLSTPPQAQPNPPQGGPSGIMLGTSIAAHPVAPCRAVNSGSILPLPGHPGTPDSVGTSGGVATSGTVTQKATASAADPKN
;
A
#
# COMPACT_ATOMS: atom_id res chain seq x y z
N MET A 1 16.35 -42.76 -43.78
CA MET A 1 16.44 -41.29 -43.77
C MET A 1 15.13 -40.75 -44.30
N THR A 2 14.22 -40.34 -43.41
CA THR A 2 12.90 -39.80 -43.76
C THR A 2 12.95 -38.29 -43.61
N THR A 3 12.86 -37.58 -44.73
CA THR A 3 12.86 -36.11 -44.79
C THR A 3 11.45 -35.61 -44.51
N THR A 4 11.24 -35.01 -43.33
CA THR A 4 9.98 -34.36 -42.97
C THR A 4 9.93 -32.96 -43.62
N THR A 5 9.15 -32.85 -44.69
CA THR A 5 8.84 -31.57 -45.35
C THR A 5 7.88 -30.76 -44.47
N ARG A 6 8.34 -29.60 -43.99
CA ARG A 6 7.57 -28.65 -43.16
C ARG A 6 6.56 -27.90 -44.05
N PRO A 7 5.26 -27.89 -43.71
CA PRO A 7 4.25 -27.15 -44.47
C PRO A 7 4.46 -25.63 -44.32
N ALA A 8 4.21 -24.89 -45.41
CA ALA A 8 4.28 -23.44 -45.45
C ALA A 8 3.19 -22.79 -44.57
N PRO A 9 3.44 -21.62 -43.96
CA PRO A 9 2.46 -20.92 -43.14
C PRO A 9 1.28 -20.48 -44.01
N ARG A 10 0.06 -20.79 -43.55
CA ARG A 10 -1.17 -20.28 -44.17
C ARG A 10 -1.33 -18.82 -43.75
N THR A 11 -1.38 -17.93 -44.73
CA THR A 11 -1.87 -16.56 -44.55
C THR A 11 -3.40 -16.61 -44.61
N GLU A 12 -4.05 -16.96 -43.51
CA GLU A 12 -5.50 -16.77 -43.42
C GLU A 12 -5.80 -15.27 -43.31
N PRO A 13 -6.78 -14.75 -44.07
CA PRO A 13 -7.21 -13.36 -43.94
C PRO A 13 -7.76 -13.14 -42.53
N TYR A 14 -7.37 -12.02 -41.92
CA TYR A 14 -7.84 -11.57 -40.62
C TYR A 14 -9.37 -11.74 -40.50
N ASP A 15 -9.81 -12.40 -39.43
CA ASP A 15 -11.22 -12.63 -39.18
C ASP A 15 -11.95 -11.30 -38.90
N SER A 16 -13.26 -11.30 -39.04
CA SER A 16 -14.09 -10.11 -38.83
C SER A 16 -14.04 -9.59 -37.38
N PHE A 17 -13.60 -10.42 -36.43
CA PHE A 17 -13.47 -10.05 -35.04
C PHE A 17 -12.21 -9.20 -34.80
N GLU A 18 -11.06 -9.57 -35.37
CA GLU A 18 -9.83 -8.77 -35.27
C GLU A 18 -10.00 -7.40 -35.92
N LEU A 19 -10.73 -7.31 -37.04
CA LEU A 19 -11.08 -6.02 -37.65
C LEU A 19 -12.02 -5.18 -36.77
N ALA A 20 -12.96 -5.81 -36.06
CA ALA A 20 -13.83 -5.10 -35.12
C ALA A 20 -13.05 -4.60 -33.89
N LEU A 21 -12.10 -5.38 -33.39
CA LEU A 21 -11.23 -5.00 -32.28
C LEU A 21 -10.33 -3.81 -32.65
N LEU A 22 -9.76 -3.84 -33.86
CA LEU A 22 -8.95 -2.74 -34.39
C LEU A 22 -9.75 -1.45 -34.54
N ALA A 23 -11.03 -1.53 -34.91
CA ALA A 23 -11.89 -0.35 -35.01
C ALA A 23 -12.16 0.28 -33.64
N VAL A 24 -12.43 -0.53 -32.60
CA VAL A 24 -12.67 -0.03 -31.23
C VAL A 24 -11.40 0.58 -30.64
N LEU A 25 -10.24 -0.06 -30.84
CA LEU A 25 -8.97 0.49 -30.36
C LEU A 25 -8.63 1.84 -31.01
N LYS A 26 -8.94 2.00 -32.30
CA LYS A 26 -8.69 3.26 -33.01
C LYS A 26 -9.58 4.40 -32.49
N ASP A 27 -10.85 4.11 -32.22
CA ASP A 27 -11.79 5.09 -31.65
C ASP A 27 -11.32 5.60 -30.27
N GLU A 28 -10.83 4.70 -29.42
CA GLU A 28 -10.34 5.07 -28.09
C GLU A 28 -9.02 5.88 -28.16
N VAL A 29 -8.14 5.57 -29.11
CA VAL A 29 -6.91 6.37 -29.34
C VAL A 29 -7.22 7.77 -29.87
N GLU A 30 -8.19 7.92 -30.77
CA GLU A 30 -8.63 9.24 -31.26
C GLU A 30 -9.28 10.06 -30.14
N LYS A 31 -10.03 9.40 -29.26
CA LYS A 31 -10.64 10.03 -28.07
C LYS A 31 -9.59 10.50 -27.06
N MET A 32 -8.53 9.72 -26.85
CA MET A 32 -7.37 10.12 -26.05
C MET A 32 -6.57 11.25 -26.70
N ALA A 33 -6.45 11.26 -28.04
CA ALA A 33 -5.78 12.34 -28.75
C ALA A 33 -6.55 13.67 -28.64
N ALA A 34 -7.89 13.63 -28.67
CA ALA A 34 -8.74 14.80 -28.49
C ALA A 34 -8.69 15.37 -27.06
N SER A 35 -8.55 14.51 -26.03
CA SER A 35 -8.41 14.97 -24.64
C SER A 35 -7.02 15.57 -24.33
N ASN A 36 -6.02 15.24 -25.15
CA ASN A 36 -4.62 15.63 -24.92
C ASN A 36 -4.18 16.83 -25.77
N ALA A 37 -5.09 17.46 -26.53
CA ALA A 37 -4.85 18.72 -27.22
C ALA A 37 -4.78 19.89 -26.22
N TRP A 38 -3.73 19.88 -25.40
CA TRP A 38 -3.35 21.01 -24.56
C TRP A 38 -2.63 22.07 -25.40
N THR A 39 -3.08 23.30 -25.17
CA THR A 39 -2.57 24.57 -25.66
C THR A 39 -1.05 24.69 -25.57
N GLU A 40 -0.43 25.03 -26.70
CA GLU A 40 0.94 25.53 -26.76
C GLU A 40 1.10 26.72 -25.79
N PRO A 41 2.09 26.70 -24.89
CA PRO A 41 2.39 27.83 -24.04
C PRO A 41 3.13 28.89 -24.88
N THR A 42 2.40 29.88 -25.37
CA THR A 42 3.00 31.09 -25.91
C THR A 42 3.60 31.89 -24.76
N GLY A 43 4.93 31.78 -24.63
CA GLY A 43 5.70 32.55 -23.67
C GLY A 43 5.63 34.04 -23.95
N SER A 44 5.38 34.84 -22.90
CA SER A 44 5.65 36.28 -22.84
C SER A 44 5.46 36.80 -21.40
N HIS A 45 6.43 36.59 -20.51
CA HIS A 45 6.54 37.39 -19.29
C HIS A 45 7.98 37.87 -19.10
N LEU A 46 8.24 39.01 -19.74
CA LEU A 46 9.29 39.97 -19.39
C LEU A 46 8.64 41.12 -18.62
N GLY A 47 9.27 41.54 -17.52
CA GLY A 47 8.94 42.75 -16.74
C GLY A 47 8.07 42.46 -15.52
N THR A 48 8.35 42.96 -14.31
CA THR A 48 9.21 44.09 -13.92
C THR A 48 9.57 43.92 -12.45
N ARG A 49 10.83 44.20 -12.11
CA ARG A 49 11.26 44.45 -10.74
C ARG A 49 10.73 45.81 -10.31
N GLU A 50 9.98 45.87 -9.23
CA GLU A 50 9.86 47.09 -8.44
C GLU A 50 10.09 46.79 -6.96
N ALA A 51 11.10 47.46 -6.45
CA ALA A 51 11.50 47.47 -5.07
C ALA A 51 10.55 48.37 -4.27
N THR A 52 10.15 47.97 -3.08
CA THR A 52 9.83 48.92 -2.01
C THR A 52 10.23 48.32 -0.67
N ALA A 53 11.09 49.07 0.01
CA ALA A 53 11.62 48.83 1.34
C ALA A 53 10.64 49.28 2.43
N HIS A 54 11.06 49.03 3.68
CA HIS A 54 10.49 49.47 4.97
C HIS A 54 9.39 48.54 5.52
N ARG A 55 9.39 48.13 6.80
CA ARG A 55 9.98 48.74 8.00
C ARG A 55 9.99 47.71 9.13
N PHE A 56 11.01 47.80 9.97
CA PHE A 56 11.09 47.28 11.34
C PHE A 56 9.95 47.85 12.21
N ALA A 57 9.29 47.02 13.03
CA ALA A 57 8.77 47.41 14.35
C ALA A 57 8.44 46.16 15.20
N GLU A 58 8.98 46.17 16.41
CA GLU A 58 8.97 45.16 17.47
C GLU A 58 7.61 44.96 18.20
N PRO A 59 7.51 43.93 19.09
CA PRO A 59 6.29 43.52 19.78
C PRO A 59 6.02 44.28 21.10
N GLY A 60 4.73 44.41 21.46
CA GLY A 60 4.28 44.93 22.76
C GLY A 60 2.82 44.54 23.10
N PRO A 61 2.40 44.56 24.38
CA PRO A 61 1.42 43.63 24.97
C PRO A 61 -0.02 44.17 25.14
N ALA A 62 -0.93 43.25 25.52
CA ALA A 62 -2.39 43.33 25.80
C ALA A 62 -2.84 44.46 26.78
N PRO A 63 -4.13 44.64 27.19
CA PRO A 63 -5.41 43.96 26.87
C PRO A 63 -6.64 44.90 26.62
N SER A 64 -7.81 44.35 26.24
CA SER A 64 -9.11 45.01 26.52
C SER A 64 -10.25 44.02 26.70
N ARG A 65 -10.89 44.08 27.89
CA ARG A 65 -12.16 43.40 28.25
C ARG A 65 -13.35 44.32 27.91
N GLY A 66 -14.47 43.73 27.50
CA GLY A 66 -15.79 44.40 27.45
C GLY A 66 -16.81 43.58 26.64
N MET A 67 -17.58 42.65 27.21
CA MET A 67 -18.84 42.80 27.95
C MET A 67 -20.12 42.79 27.07
N ARG A 68 -20.75 41.59 27.01
CA ARG A 68 -22.21 41.27 27.01
C ARG A 68 -23.11 41.83 25.89
N ARG A 69 -23.84 40.95 25.19
CA ARG A 69 -25.22 40.48 25.52
C ARG A 69 -25.83 39.62 24.39
N HIS A 70 -26.39 38.48 24.79
CA HIS A 70 -27.56 37.78 24.25
C HIS A 70 -27.83 37.76 22.74
N SER A 71 -27.76 36.56 22.14
CA SER A 71 -28.97 36.03 21.51
C SER A 71 -28.99 34.51 21.58
N ARG A 72 -30.11 34.00 22.06
CA ARG A 72 -30.41 32.58 22.19
C ARG A 72 -30.78 32.04 20.83
N TRP A 73 -29.84 31.39 20.15
CA TRP A 73 -30.19 30.36 19.17
C TRP A 73 -29.59 29.02 19.56
N ARG A 74 -30.45 28.26 20.24
CA ARG A 74 -30.45 26.81 20.20
C ARG A 74 -30.71 26.42 18.75
N GLN A 75 -29.68 25.97 18.05
CA GLN A 75 -29.84 24.97 17.01
C GLN A 75 -28.88 23.84 17.31
N ALA A 76 -29.45 22.65 17.50
CA ALA A 76 -28.73 21.41 17.63
C ALA A 76 -27.98 21.16 16.32
N VAL A 77 -26.66 21.22 16.37
CA VAL A 77 -25.81 20.70 15.29
C VAL A 77 -25.23 19.41 15.83
N GLY A 78 -25.67 18.31 15.23
CA GLY A 78 -25.15 16.98 15.51
C GLY A 78 -23.63 17.01 15.38
N VAL A 79 -22.95 16.42 16.37
CA VAL A 79 -21.53 16.15 16.29
C VAL A 79 -21.34 15.03 15.27
N ALA A 80 -21.35 15.40 13.99
CA ALA A 80 -20.69 14.59 12.97
C ALA A 80 -19.19 14.78 13.23
N ALA A 81 -18.56 13.77 13.83
CA ALA A 81 -17.11 13.71 13.94
C ALA A 81 -16.54 13.68 12.52
N ALA A 82 -16.16 14.85 12.01
CA ALA A 82 -15.41 14.97 10.79
C ALA A 82 -14.03 14.35 11.05
N ILE A 83 -13.80 13.16 10.50
CA ILE A 83 -12.48 12.55 10.42
C ILE A 83 -11.68 13.40 9.44
N ALA A 84 -10.95 14.39 9.96
CA ALA A 84 -10.01 15.16 9.17
C ALA A 84 -8.74 14.32 8.98
N ALA A 85 -8.73 13.48 7.95
CA ALA A 85 -7.49 12.92 7.44
C ALA A 85 -6.67 14.06 6.82
N VAL A 86 -5.57 14.43 7.48
CA VAL A 86 -4.60 15.37 6.91
C VAL A 86 -3.78 14.58 5.88
N ALA A 87 -4.26 14.54 4.64
CA ALA A 87 -3.49 14.07 3.51
C ALA A 87 -2.52 15.18 3.08
N ILE A 88 -1.21 14.93 3.21
CA ILE A 88 -0.21 15.83 2.64
C ILE A 88 -0.22 15.60 1.12
N ALA A 89 -0.84 16.52 0.38
CA ALA A 89 -0.89 16.46 -1.08
C ALA A 89 0.45 16.91 -1.68
N VAL A 90 1.27 15.95 -2.11
CA VAL A 90 2.40 16.16 -3.03
C VAL A 90 1.82 16.49 -4.43
N PRO A 91 2.42 17.37 -5.26
CA PRO A 91 1.85 17.75 -6.54
C PRO A 91 1.69 16.53 -7.46
N LEU A 92 0.43 16.22 -7.81
CA LEU A 92 0.08 15.08 -8.66
C LEU A 92 0.55 15.33 -10.10
N ALA A 93 1.60 14.62 -10.51
CA ALA A 93 1.61 14.07 -11.86
C ALA A 93 0.37 13.16 -11.99
N THR A 94 -0.26 13.11 -13.17
CA THR A 94 -1.49 12.35 -13.45
C THR A 94 -1.37 10.82 -13.32
N SER A 95 -0.29 10.33 -12.71
CA SER A 95 -0.07 8.92 -12.36
C SER A 95 -0.61 8.62 -10.97
N THR A 96 -1.36 7.54 -10.82
CA THR A 96 -1.71 7.01 -9.50
C THR A 96 -0.44 6.66 -8.71
N PRO A 97 -0.30 7.13 -7.45
CA PRO A 97 0.88 6.87 -6.64
C PRO A 97 0.99 5.36 -6.37
N ALA A 98 2.22 4.84 -6.28
CA ALA A 98 2.47 3.41 -6.05
C ALA A 98 1.99 2.94 -4.66
N TYR A 99 1.89 3.87 -3.72
CA TYR A 99 1.40 3.63 -2.37
C TYR A 99 0.74 4.89 -1.79
N ALA A 100 -0.05 4.68 -0.74
CA ALA A 100 -0.60 5.74 0.11
C ALA A 100 -0.46 5.32 1.57
N ILE A 101 -0.06 6.27 2.42
CA ILE A 101 0.05 6.05 3.87
C ILE A 101 -0.81 7.08 4.58
N GLY A 102 -1.59 6.61 5.55
CA GLY A 102 -2.39 7.44 6.42
C GLY A 102 -2.17 7.06 7.87
N ARG A 103 -2.58 7.97 8.77
CA ARG A 103 -2.70 7.67 10.19
C ARG A 103 -4.14 7.87 10.62
N ASP A 104 -4.71 6.87 11.29
CA ASP A 104 -6.07 6.97 11.82
C ASP A 104 -6.11 7.74 13.16
N SER A 105 -7.31 7.95 13.70
CA SER A 105 -7.51 8.63 14.99
C SER A 105 -6.98 7.85 16.20
N SER A 106 -6.77 6.53 16.06
CA SER A 106 -6.16 5.68 17.09
C SER A 106 -4.62 5.73 17.04
N GLY A 107 -4.07 6.35 15.99
CA GLY A 107 -2.64 6.46 15.75
C GLY A 107 -2.04 5.26 15.02
N ASN A 108 -2.87 4.36 14.49
CA ASN A 108 -2.41 3.27 13.64
C ASN A 108 -2.01 3.82 12.26
N VAL A 109 -1.01 3.19 11.65
CA VAL A 109 -0.57 3.55 10.30
C VAL A 109 -1.25 2.62 9.31
N THR A 110 -2.07 3.17 8.42
CA THR A 110 -2.73 2.43 7.34
C THR A 110 -1.93 2.62 6.07
N VAL A 111 -1.60 1.50 5.42
CA VAL A 111 -0.82 1.47 4.19
C VAL A 111 -1.67 0.84 3.10
N THR A 112 -1.71 1.50 1.95
CA THR A 112 -2.27 0.99 0.70
C THR A 112 -1.15 0.92 -0.32
N ILE A 113 -0.92 -0.25 -0.92
CA ILE A 113 0.06 -0.46 -1.99
C ILE A 113 -0.72 -0.81 -3.26
N THR A 114 -0.65 0.08 -4.24
CA THR A 114 -1.29 -0.10 -5.55
C THR A 114 -0.31 -0.67 -6.58
N ARG A 115 0.99 -0.39 -6.41
CA ARG A 115 2.07 -0.83 -7.30
C ARG A 115 3.33 -1.19 -6.50
N LEU A 116 4.06 -2.16 -7.02
CA LEU A 116 5.26 -2.74 -6.39
C LEU A 116 6.58 -2.13 -6.90
N ASP A 117 6.55 -0.95 -7.52
CA ASP A 117 7.71 -0.36 -8.18
C ASP A 117 8.52 0.61 -7.31
N ASP A 118 8.04 0.99 -6.11
CA ASP A 118 8.72 1.97 -5.23
C ASP A 118 8.83 1.53 -3.76
N ALA A 119 9.60 0.46 -3.51
CA ALA A 119 9.90 0.01 -2.13
C ALA A 119 10.63 1.09 -1.31
N ALA A 120 11.61 1.77 -1.90
CA ALA A 120 12.42 2.74 -1.18
C ALA A 120 11.59 3.97 -0.78
N GLY A 121 10.63 4.40 -1.62
CA GLY A 121 9.64 5.41 -1.26
C GLY A 121 8.78 4.98 -0.08
N LEU A 122 8.23 3.77 -0.15
CA LEU A 122 7.40 3.21 0.92
C LEU A 122 8.16 3.14 2.26
N GLU A 123 9.43 2.69 2.26
CA GLU A 123 10.28 2.67 3.46
C GLU A 123 10.46 4.05 4.07
N ARG A 124 10.81 5.05 3.26
CA ARG A 124 11.02 6.43 3.73
C ARG A 124 9.76 7.02 4.33
N GLU A 125 8.62 6.78 3.69
CA GLU A 125 7.34 7.30 4.15
C GLU A 125 6.91 6.62 5.46
N LEU A 126 7.10 5.29 5.59
CA LEU A 126 6.87 4.59 6.86
C LEU A 126 7.73 5.16 8.01
N VAL A 127 9.00 5.47 7.74
CA VAL A 127 9.89 6.11 8.72
C VAL A 127 9.39 7.51 9.09
N ALA A 128 8.91 8.30 8.12
CA ALA A 128 8.27 9.60 8.41
C ALA A 128 7.01 9.45 9.29
N HIS A 129 6.32 8.31 9.19
CA HIS A 129 5.24 7.90 10.07
C HIS A 129 5.70 7.16 11.34
N GLY A 130 6.99 7.20 11.69
CA GLY A 130 7.53 6.66 12.94
C GLY A 130 7.60 5.13 12.98
N VAL A 131 7.58 4.47 11.81
CA VAL A 131 7.73 3.02 11.68
C VAL A 131 9.05 2.73 10.98
N THR A 132 10.02 2.17 11.70
CA THR A 132 11.23 1.64 11.08
C THR A 132 10.88 0.39 10.28
N ALA A 133 11.03 0.44 8.95
CA ALA A 133 10.66 -0.65 8.07
C ALA A 133 11.74 -0.94 7.01
N ARG A 134 11.73 -2.18 6.52
CA ARG A 134 12.49 -2.67 5.37
C ARG A 134 11.52 -3.35 4.42
N VAL A 135 11.44 -2.84 3.20
CA VAL A 135 10.57 -3.34 2.14
C VAL A 135 11.45 -3.98 1.07
N THR A 136 11.24 -5.26 0.81
CA THR A 136 12.00 -6.02 -0.19
C THR A 136 11.08 -6.54 -1.28
N HIS A 137 11.34 -6.13 -2.52
CA HIS A 137 10.73 -6.77 -3.69
C HIS A 137 11.53 -8.00 -4.09
N LEU A 138 10.83 -9.10 -4.24
CA LEU A 138 11.41 -10.40 -4.52
C LEU A 138 10.89 -10.95 -5.85
N PRO A 139 11.68 -11.82 -6.52
CA PRO A 139 11.20 -12.54 -7.69
C PRO A 139 9.92 -13.33 -7.39
N ALA A 140 9.14 -13.62 -8.43
CA ALA A 140 7.88 -14.34 -8.29
C ALA A 140 8.07 -15.70 -7.58
N GLY A 141 7.30 -15.95 -6.52
CA GLY A 141 7.38 -17.18 -5.72
C GLY A 141 8.56 -17.25 -4.75
N TYR A 142 9.17 -16.11 -4.42
CA TYR A 142 10.23 -16.02 -3.41
C TYR A 142 9.78 -15.20 -2.20
N GLN A 143 10.40 -15.49 -1.06
CA GLN A 143 10.30 -14.73 0.19
C GLN A 143 11.69 -14.63 0.85
N CYS A 144 11.85 -13.79 1.87
CA CYS A 144 13.11 -13.76 2.61
C CYS A 144 13.25 -15.00 3.50
N ASP A 145 14.48 -15.50 3.65
CA ASP A 145 14.76 -16.58 4.59
C ASP A 145 14.58 -16.08 6.02
N PRO A 146 13.63 -16.61 6.81
CA PRO A 146 13.39 -16.15 8.17
C PRO A 146 14.60 -16.36 9.10
N ARG A 147 15.60 -17.17 8.70
CA ARG A 147 16.83 -17.36 9.46
C ARG A 147 17.75 -16.14 9.42
N ASP A 148 17.65 -15.31 8.39
CA ASP A 148 18.48 -14.10 8.28
C ASP A 148 17.98 -13.02 9.25
N ASN A 149 16.67 -12.98 9.48
CA ASN A 149 16.03 -12.03 10.40
C ASN A 149 14.89 -12.73 11.17
N PRO A 150 15.18 -13.45 12.26
CA PRO A 150 14.17 -14.18 13.01
C PRO A 150 13.13 -13.20 13.61
N PRO A 151 11.83 -13.55 13.57
CA PRO A 151 10.79 -12.74 14.20
C PRO A 151 11.02 -12.58 15.70
N VAL A 152 10.73 -11.40 16.23
CA VAL A 152 10.74 -11.16 17.68
C VAL A 152 9.63 -11.99 18.33
N PRO A 153 9.93 -12.79 19.38
CA PRO A 153 8.93 -13.56 20.09
C PRO A 153 7.80 -12.68 20.64
N GLY A 154 6.55 -13.09 20.42
CA GLY A 154 5.38 -12.36 20.90
C GLY A 154 5.02 -11.10 20.10
N ALA A 155 5.76 -10.79 19.03
CA ALA A 155 5.35 -9.73 18.12
C ALA A 155 4.02 -10.09 17.45
N ALA A 156 3.09 -9.13 17.43
CA ALA A 156 1.83 -9.30 16.73
C ALA A 156 2.08 -9.33 15.22
N GLY A 157 1.45 -10.29 14.52
CA GLY A 157 1.44 -10.30 13.06
C GLY A 157 0.66 -9.10 12.51
N ILE A 158 1.07 -8.62 11.35
CA ILE A 158 0.36 -7.55 10.64
C ILE A 158 -0.58 -8.20 9.64
N ALA A 159 -1.89 -8.05 9.87
CA ALA A 159 -2.90 -8.52 8.95
C ALA A 159 -2.92 -7.63 7.70
N ALA A 160 -3.01 -8.28 6.54
CA ALA A 160 -3.17 -7.60 5.26
C ALA A 160 -4.36 -8.18 4.49
N SER A 161 -4.98 -7.34 3.68
CA SER A 161 -6.07 -7.67 2.78
C SER A 161 -5.76 -7.18 1.38
N VAL A 162 -6.29 -7.87 0.37
CA VAL A 162 -6.24 -7.44 -1.03
C VAL A 162 -7.66 -7.22 -1.52
N ASP A 163 -7.91 -6.08 -2.16
CA ASP A 163 -9.16 -5.73 -2.82
C ASP A 163 -8.89 -5.01 -4.16
N ASP A 164 -9.91 -4.35 -4.72
CA ASP A 164 -9.83 -3.68 -6.03
C ASP A 164 -8.88 -2.46 -6.03
N ASP A 165 -8.63 -1.85 -4.87
CA ASP A 165 -7.74 -0.69 -4.71
C ASP A 165 -6.28 -1.12 -4.45
N GLY A 166 -6.04 -2.38 -4.10
CA GLY A 166 -4.71 -2.97 -3.98
C GLY A 166 -4.51 -3.77 -2.69
N LEU A 167 -3.28 -3.74 -2.19
CA LEU A 167 -2.89 -4.40 -0.94
C LEU A 167 -2.96 -3.42 0.21
N HIS A 168 -3.72 -3.74 1.24
CA HIS A 168 -3.95 -2.91 2.41
C HIS A 168 -3.49 -3.61 3.68
N PHE A 169 -2.81 -2.88 4.56
CA PHE A 169 -2.54 -3.36 5.91
C PHE A 169 -2.46 -2.21 6.90
N THR A 170 -2.71 -2.54 8.17
CA THR A 170 -2.69 -1.57 9.26
C THR A 170 -1.64 -1.99 10.28
N ILE A 171 -0.72 -1.08 10.59
CA ILE A 171 0.32 -1.24 11.60
C ILE A 171 -0.20 -0.59 12.89
N PRO A 172 -0.51 -1.39 13.94
CA PRO A 172 -0.95 -0.82 15.21
C PRO A 172 0.10 0.11 15.80
N ARG A 173 -0.35 1.17 16.45
CA ARG A 173 0.57 2.09 17.14
C ARG A 173 1.43 1.33 18.16
N GLY A 174 2.75 1.45 18.04
CA GLY A 174 3.70 0.78 18.94
C GLY A 174 3.91 -0.70 18.66
N ALA A 175 3.36 -1.24 17.55
CA ALA A 175 3.64 -2.62 17.14
C ALA A 175 5.12 -2.85 16.81
N VAL A 176 5.79 -1.82 16.27
CA VAL A 176 7.23 -1.83 15.98
C VAL A 176 7.92 -0.98 17.04
N GLY A 177 8.70 -1.63 17.90
CA GLY A 177 9.51 -0.97 18.92
C GLY A 177 10.68 -0.16 18.35
N ALA A 178 11.30 0.69 19.19
CA ALA A 178 12.41 1.56 18.78
C ALA A 178 13.63 0.78 18.25
N ASP A 179 13.88 -0.41 18.79
CA ASP A 179 14.98 -1.30 18.39
C ASP A 179 14.51 -2.45 17.49
N GLN A 180 13.37 -2.27 16.81
CA GLN A 180 12.77 -3.26 15.92
C GLN A 180 12.63 -2.70 14.51
N THR A 181 12.45 -3.59 13.54
CA THR A 181 12.21 -3.22 12.15
C THR A 181 11.11 -4.11 11.59
N LEU A 182 10.11 -3.49 10.97
CA LEU A 182 9.08 -4.17 10.22
C LEU A 182 9.65 -4.62 8.86
N LEU A 183 9.70 -5.92 8.64
CA LEU A 183 10.06 -6.52 7.36
C LEU A 183 8.79 -6.73 6.54
N ILE A 184 8.81 -6.23 5.31
CA ILE A 184 7.74 -6.34 4.33
C ILE A 184 8.33 -6.97 3.07
N ASP A 185 7.95 -8.20 2.79
CA ASP A 185 8.39 -8.94 1.62
C ASP A 185 7.27 -8.98 0.60
N LEU A 186 7.53 -8.48 -0.60
CA LEU A 186 6.55 -8.37 -1.67
C LEU A 186 7.02 -9.20 -2.86
N SER A 187 6.23 -10.18 -3.27
CA SER A 187 6.44 -10.92 -4.51
C SER A 187 5.12 -11.19 -5.23
N THR A 188 5.19 -11.52 -6.52
CA THR A 188 4.06 -12.10 -7.23
C THR A 188 4.08 -13.62 -7.06
N PRO A 189 2.94 -14.32 -7.15
CA PRO A 189 2.93 -15.77 -7.21
C PRO A 189 3.70 -16.21 -8.46
N PRO A 190 4.35 -17.38 -8.43
CA PRO A 190 4.99 -17.93 -9.61
C PRO A 190 3.95 -18.06 -10.74
N GLN A 191 4.26 -17.51 -11.91
CA GLN A 191 3.37 -17.59 -13.06
C GLN A 191 3.24 -19.05 -13.51
N ALA A 192 2.01 -19.44 -13.87
CA ALA A 192 1.61 -20.76 -14.37
C ALA A 192 1.43 -21.85 -13.30
N GLN A 193 0.27 -21.82 -12.65
CA GLN A 193 -0.48 -23.06 -12.48
C GLN A 193 -1.42 -23.23 -13.69
N PRO A 194 -1.35 -24.35 -14.43
CA PRO A 194 -2.39 -24.71 -15.39
C PRO A 194 -3.70 -24.83 -14.60
N ASN A 195 -4.68 -23.98 -14.89
CA ASN A 195 -5.89 -23.77 -14.09
C ASN A 195 -5.64 -23.02 -12.77
N PRO A 196 -5.34 -21.71 -12.81
CA PRO A 196 -5.47 -20.91 -11.60
C PRO A 196 -6.93 -21.05 -11.11
N PRO A 197 -7.18 -21.11 -9.78
CA PRO A 197 -8.54 -21.08 -9.26
C PRO A 197 -9.28 -19.90 -9.89
N GLN A 198 -10.38 -20.19 -10.59
CA GLN A 198 -11.15 -19.20 -11.34
C GLN A 198 -11.64 -18.12 -10.35
N GLY A 199 -11.21 -16.87 -10.56
CA GLY A 199 -11.66 -15.70 -9.79
C GLY A 199 -10.67 -15.14 -8.76
N GLY A 200 -9.42 -15.61 -8.69
CA GLY A 200 -8.39 -14.95 -7.89
C GLY A 200 -7.74 -13.78 -8.64
N PRO A 201 -7.70 -12.55 -8.09
CA PRO A 201 -6.87 -11.48 -8.66
C PRO A 201 -5.41 -11.95 -8.73
N SER A 202 -4.63 -11.40 -9.67
CA SER A 202 -3.18 -11.53 -9.72
C SER A 202 -2.60 -11.21 -8.35
N GLY A 203 -2.37 -12.25 -7.55
CA GLY A 203 -2.12 -12.08 -6.12
C GLY A 203 -0.81 -11.36 -5.89
N ILE A 204 -0.77 -10.51 -4.88
CA ILE A 204 0.51 -10.11 -4.29
C ILE A 204 0.73 -11.08 -3.14
N MET A 205 1.85 -11.78 -3.13
CA MET A 205 2.33 -12.48 -1.95
C MET A 205 2.98 -11.44 -1.03
N LEU A 206 2.40 -11.29 0.16
CA LEU A 206 2.93 -10.42 1.20
C LEU A 206 3.42 -11.29 2.36
N GLY A 207 4.69 -11.11 2.73
CA GLY A 207 5.22 -11.51 4.02
C GLY A 207 5.36 -10.29 4.93
N THR A 208 4.86 -10.36 6.16
CA THR A 208 5.17 -9.36 7.19
C THR A 208 5.78 -10.02 8.42
N SER A 209 6.84 -9.44 8.96
CA SER A 209 7.41 -9.86 10.24
C SER A 209 8.10 -8.71 10.94
N ILE A 210 8.27 -8.81 12.26
CA ILE A 210 8.99 -7.80 13.05
C ILE A 210 10.26 -8.46 13.55
N ALA A 211 11.41 -7.92 13.16
CA ALA A 211 12.73 -8.40 13.57
C ALA A 211 13.43 -7.38 14.47
N ALA A 212 14.45 -7.82 15.21
CA ALA A 212 15.33 -6.91 15.92
C ALA A 212 16.15 -6.07 14.93
N HIS A 213 16.43 -4.82 15.29
CA HIS A 213 17.36 -3.97 14.56
C HIS A 213 18.82 -4.23 15.03
N PRO A 214 19.83 -4.23 14.14
CA PRO A 214 19.76 -4.05 12.69
C PRO A 214 19.31 -5.32 11.95
N VAL A 215 18.69 -5.12 10.78
CA VAL A 215 18.27 -6.21 9.89
C VAL A 215 19.38 -6.61 8.94
N ALA A 216 19.61 -7.91 8.80
CA ALA A 216 20.51 -8.48 7.80
C ALA A 216 19.91 -8.35 6.38
N PRO A 217 20.74 -8.30 5.32
CA PRO A 217 20.26 -8.38 3.95
C PRO A 217 19.41 -9.63 3.72
N CYS A 218 18.30 -9.48 2.98
CA CYS A 218 17.43 -10.60 2.65
C CYS A 218 18.07 -11.56 1.65
N ARG A 219 18.23 -12.83 2.04
CA ARG A 219 18.44 -13.93 1.07
C ARG A 219 17.09 -14.44 0.59
N ALA A 220 16.80 -14.23 -0.69
CA ALA A 220 15.61 -14.77 -1.33
C ALA A 220 15.65 -16.30 -1.33
N VAL A 221 14.60 -16.94 -0.83
CA VAL A 221 14.36 -18.37 -0.89
C VAL A 221 13.02 -18.64 -1.56
N ASN A 222 12.91 -19.74 -2.29
CA ASN A 222 11.66 -20.13 -2.91
C ASN A 222 10.64 -20.47 -1.81
N SER A 223 9.46 -19.85 -1.87
CA SER A 223 8.44 -19.94 -0.80
C SER A 223 7.93 -21.38 -0.60
N GLY A 224 7.87 -22.18 -1.66
CA GLY A 224 7.52 -23.60 -1.59
C GLY A 224 8.60 -24.49 -0.98
N SER A 225 9.81 -23.96 -0.75
CA SER A 225 10.95 -24.70 -0.21
C SER A 225 11.11 -24.55 1.30
N ILE A 226 10.32 -23.68 1.93
CA ILE A 226 10.37 -23.47 3.37
C ILE A 226 9.61 -24.60 4.04
N LEU A 227 10.36 -25.64 4.41
CA LEU A 227 9.85 -26.66 5.30
C LEU A 227 9.48 -26.01 6.65
N PRO A 228 8.34 -26.37 7.26
CA PRO A 228 8.01 -25.95 8.62
C PRO A 228 9.19 -26.26 9.53
N LEU A 229 9.64 -25.29 10.33
CA LEU A 229 10.73 -25.55 11.28
C LEU A 229 10.29 -26.70 12.22
N PRO A 230 11.09 -27.76 12.36
CA PRO A 230 10.79 -28.84 13.30
C PRO A 230 10.75 -28.27 14.72
N GLY A 231 9.61 -28.38 15.41
CA GLY A 231 9.52 -28.08 16.84
C GLY A 231 8.62 -26.91 17.25
N HIS A 232 7.77 -26.38 16.38
CA HIS A 232 6.61 -25.60 16.83
C HIS A 232 5.38 -26.52 16.88
N PRO A 233 4.91 -26.94 18.08
CA PRO A 233 3.62 -27.59 18.21
C PRO A 233 2.55 -26.55 17.89
N GLY A 234 2.18 -26.46 16.61
CA GLY A 234 1.10 -25.60 16.16
C GLY A 234 -0.20 -26.09 16.78
N THR A 235 -0.82 -25.27 17.63
CA THR A 235 -2.27 -25.26 17.72
C THR A 235 -2.80 -24.98 16.29
N PRO A 236 -3.75 -25.77 15.76
CA PRO A 236 -4.28 -25.62 14.41
C PRO A 236 -4.80 -24.21 14.08
N ASP A 237 -5.07 -23.40 15.11
CA ASP A 237 -5.64 -22.05 14.99
C ASP A 237 -4.58 -20.94 15.00
N SER A 238 -3.30 -21.29 15.09
CA SER A 238 -2.17 -20.35 15.12
C SER A 238 -1.14 -20.71 14.07
N VAL A 239 -1.61 -20.96 12.85
CA VAL A 239 -0.75 -20.74 11.66
C VAL A 239 -0.32 -19.28 11.77
N GLY A 240 0.91 -19.05 12.20
CA GLY A 240 1.54 -17.75 12.13
C GLY A 240 1.46 -17.29 10.69
N THR A 241 0.56 -16.35 10.43
CA THR A 241 0.31 -15.63 9.18
C THR A 241 1.57 -14.89 8.74
N SER A 242 2.59 -15.64 8.35
CA SER A 242 3.87 -15.14 7.85
C SER A 242 4.05 -15.43 6.35
N GLY A 243 3.06 -16.10 5.74
CA GLY A 243 2.99 -16.36 4.29
C GLY A 243 1.58 -16.67 3.83
N GLY A 244 0.57 -16.06 4.45
CA GLY A 244 -0.80 -16.19 3.99
C GLY A 244 -0.93 -15.49 2.65
N VAL A 245 -1.24 -16.24 1.58
CA VAL A 245 -1.81 -15.64 0.37
C VAL A 245 -3.02 -14.84 0.85
N ALA A 246 -3.00 -13.52 0.68
CA ALA A 246 -4.12 -12.67 1.01
C ALA A 246 -5.29 -13.01 0.07
N THR A 247 -6.07 -14.02 0.43
CA THR A 247 -7.33 -14.34 -0.25
C THR A 247 -8.36 -13.32 0.21
N SER A 248 -8.95 -12.57 -0.73
CA SER A 248 -10.08 -11.66 -0.48
C SER A 248 -11.22 -12.45 0.18
N GLY A 249 -11.31 -12.34 1.50
CA GLY A 249 -12.32 -12.97 2.32
C GLY A 249 -12.35 -12.28 3.67
N THR A 250 -13.45 -11.60 3.98
CA THR A 250 -13.66 -10.89 5.23
C THR A 250 -13.61 -11.87 6.41
N VAL A 251 -12.44 -12.04 7.02
CA VAL A 251 -12.32 -12.80 8.27
C VAL A 251 -12.75 -11.88 9.40
N THR A 252 -14.04 -11.93 9.72
CA THR A 252 -14.56 -11.39 10.99
C THR A 252 -13.96 -12.22 12.12
N GLN A 253 -12.83 -11.79 12.67
CA GLN A 253 -12.30 -12.34 13.91
C GLN A 253 -13.28 -11.98 15.03
N LYS A 254 -14.13 -12.95 15.38
CA LYS A 254 -14.99 -12.87 16.55
C LYS A 254 -14.09 -12.89 17.78
N ALA A 255 -13.83 -11.73 18.36
CA ALA A 255 -13.13 -11.61 19.62
C ALA A 255 -13.87 -12.40 20.70
N THR A 256 -13.41 -13.61 21.01
CA THR A 256 -13.86 -14.34 22.19
C THR A 256 -13.14 -13.73 23.38
N ALA A 257 -13.82 -12.81 24.07
CA ALA A 257 -13.42 -12.35 25.39
C ALA A 257 -13.42 -13.56 26.33
N SER A 258 -12.22 -14.01 26.71
CA SER A 258 -12.03 -14.99 27.77
C SER A 258 -12.28 -14.28 29.10
N ALA A 259 -13.46 -14.47 29.66
CA ALA A 259 -13.79 -14.03 31.01
C ALA A 259 -13.09 -14.97 32.00
N ALA A 260 -12.06 -14.45 32.67
CA ALA A 260 -11.48 -15.10 33.84
C ALA A 260 -12.52 -15.09 34.97
N ASP A 261 -12.83 -16.28 35.48
CA ASP A 261 -13.68 -16.54 36.64
C ASP A 261 -12.89 -16.24 37.93
N PRO A 262 -13.30 -15.29 38.78
CA PRO A 262 -12.70 -15.09 40.09
C PRO A 262 -13.57 -15.78 41.15
N LYS A 263 -13.16 -16.96 41.61
CA LYS A 263 -13.67 -17.50 42.87
C LYS A 263 -12.57 -18.02 43.79
N ASN A 264 -12.41 -17.22 44.85
CA ASN A 264 -12.13 -17.55 46.24
C ASN A 264 -12.72 -18.91 46.68
#